data_AF-A0A323UJW5-F1
#
_entry.id   AF-A0A323UJW5-F1
#
_cell.length_a   1.000
_cell.length_b   1.000
_cell.length_c   1.000
_cell.angle_alpha   90.00
_cell.angle_beta   90.00
_cell.angle_gamma   90.00
#
_symmetry.space_group_name_H-M   'P 1'
#
loop_
_entity.id
_entity.type
_entity.pdbx_description
1 polymer ?
#
loop_
_entity_poly.entity_id
_entity_poly.type
_entity_poly.pdbx_seq_one_letter_code
_entity_poly.pdbx_strand_id
1 'polypeptide(L)'
;MPRQFYVYILASRIGGTIYVGVTNDLVRRVAEHKSKEVEGFTLRYGVDRLVYFEVFDDIENAIRREKRLKKWPREWKVRLIEQHNPDWNDLYPEIAGPP
;
A
#
# COMPACT_ATOMS: atom_id res chain seq x y z
N MET A 1 4.91 23.21 1.52
CA MET A 1 4.77 22.04 2.40
C MET A 1 5.94 21.08 2.14
N PRO A 2 6.54 20.46 3.14
CA PRO A 2 7.55 19.42 2.90
C PRO A 2 6.94 18.29 2.06
N ARG A 3 7.71 17.76 1.10
CA ARG A 3 7.26 16.61 0.30
C ARG A 3 7.19 15.39 1.23
N GLN A 4 6.06 14.72 1.23
CA GLN A 4 5.88 13.44 1.93
C GLN A 4 5.99 12.29 0.93
N PHE A 5 6.54 11.19 1.40
CA PHE A 5 6.65 9.94 0.67
C PHE A 5 5.96 8.84 1.47
N TYR A 6 5.40 7.88 0.76
CA TYR A 6 4.57 6.83 1.34
C TYR A 6 5.07 5.49 0.88
N VAL A 7 5.29 4.58 1.81
CA VAL A 7 5.41 3.15 1.50
C VAL A 7 4.08 2.52 1.85
N TYR A 8 3.50 1.74 0.92
CA TYR A 8 2.17 1.19 1.10
C TYR A 8 2.11 -0.27 0.72
N ILE A 9 1.11 -0.98 1.28
CA ILE A 9 0.77 -2.35 0.94
C ILE A 9 -0.67 -2.40 0.47
N LEU A 10 -0.87 -2.92 -0.73
CA LEU A 10 -2.19 -3.30 -1.25
C LEU A 10 -2.41 -4.80 -1.10
N ALA A 11 -3.65 -5.20 -0.90
CA ALA A 11 -4.06 -6.61 -0.88
C ALA A 11 -5.27 -6.85 -1.79
N SER A 12 -5.42 -8.07 -2.30
CA SER A 12 -6.64 -8.47 -3.01
C SER A 12 -7.78 -8.92 -2.09
N ARG A 13 -7.42 -9.53 -0.96
CA ARG A 13 -8.32 -9.97 0.12
C ARG A 13 -7.49 -10.29 1.37
N ILE A 14 -8.15 -10.55 2.49
CA ILE A 14 -7.50 -11.05 3.71
C ILE A 14 -6.68 -12.30 3.36
N GLY A 15 -5.39 -12.29 3.69
CA GLY A 15 -4.47 -13.39 3.38
C GLY A 15 -4.22 -13.62 1.88
N GLY A 16 -4.63 -12.71 1.01
CA GLY A 16 -4.49 -12.80 -0.45
C GLY A 16 -3.15 -12.28 -0.99
N THR A 17 -3.10 -12.04 -2.30
CA THR A 17 -1.92 -11.44 -2.94
C THR A 17 -1.68 -10.06 -2.36
N ILE A 18 -0.42 -9.75 -2.06
CA ILE A 18 0.00 -8.45 -1.54
C ILE A 18 0.97 -7.78 -2.51
N TYR A 19 0.85 -6.47 -2.66
CA TYR A 19 1.72 -5.62 -3.45
C TYR A 19 2.32 -4.55 -2.56
N VAL A 20 3.62 -4.28 -2.70
CA VAL A 20 4.32 -3.24 -1.94
C VAL A 20 4.85 -2.19 -2.91
N GLY A 21 4.56 -0.92 -2.64
CA GLY A 21 5.01 0.20 -3.47
C GLY A 21 5.43 1.41 -2.65
N VAL A 22 6.01 2.38 -3.35
CA VAL A 22 6.32 3.71 -2.84
C VAL A 22 5.74 4.79 -3.76
N THR A 23 5.26 5.90 -3.20
CA THR A 23 4.72 7.04 -3.96
C THR A 23 4.90 8.34 -3.15
N ASN A 24 4.90 9.49 -3.81
CA ASN A 24 4.80 10.80 -3.15
C ASN A 24 3.35 11.32 -3.06
N ASP A 25 2.40 10.54 -3.58
CA ASP A 25 0.97 10.84 -3.63
C ASP A 25 0.21 9.51 -3.46
N LEU A 26 -0.19 9.22 -2.22
CA LEU A 26 -0.83 7.95 -1.87
C LEU A 26 -2.26 7.87 -2.39
N VAL A 27 -3.04 8.95 -2.22
CA VAL A 27 -4.45 9.00 -2.63
C VAL A 27 -4.58 8.77 -4.13
N ARG A 28 -3.85 9.54 -4.95
CA ARG A 28 -3.90 9.37 -6.41
C ARG A 28 -3.46 7.97 -6.83
N ARG A 29 -2.37 7.45 -6.25
CA ARG A 29 -1.84 6.12 -6.61
C ARG A 29 -2.81 4.98 -6.28
N VAL A 30 -3.48 5.04 -5.14
CA VAL A 30 -4.46 4.02 -4.75
C VAL A 30 -5.72 4.17 -5.62
N ALA A 31 -6.15 5.40 -5.93
CA ALA A 31 -7.23 5.65 -6.88
C ALA A 31 -6.96 5.00 -8.24
N GLU A 32 -5.77 5.19 -8.82
CA GLU A 32 -5.33 4.58 -10.09
C GLU A 32 -5.40 3.04 -10.07
N HIS A 33 -5.10 2.41 -8.93
CA HIS A 33 -5.22 0.97 -8.76
C HIS A 33 -6.67 0.50 -8.65
N LYS A 34 -7.51 1.25 -7.94
CA LYS A 34 -8.95 0.96 -7.76
C LYS A 34 -9.74 1.18 -9.05
N SER A 35 -9.44 2.25 -9.78
CA SER A 35 -10.07 2.60 -11.07
C SER A 35 -9.68 1.64 -12.19
N LYS A 36 -8.70 0.75 -11.95
CA LYS A 36 -8.19 -0.21 -12.94
C LYS A 36 -7.59 0.46 -14.18
N GLU A 37 -7.26 1.75 -14.09
CA GLU A 37 -6.73 2.55 -15.19
C GLU A 37 -5.30 2.16 -15.56
N VAL A 38 -4.58 1.51 -14.64
CA VAL A 38 -3.23 0.99 -14.90
C VAL A 38 -3.30 -0.51 -15.22
N GLU A 39 -3.12 -0.84 -16.50
CA GLU A 39 -2.90 -2.23 -16.92
C GLU A 39 -1.67 -2.82 -16.21
N GLY A 40 -1.83 -3.98 -15.55
CA GLY A 40 -0.71 -4.60 -14.82
C GLY A 40 -1.10 -5.69 -13.83
N PHE A 41 -0.15 -6.03 -12.93
CA PHE A 41 -0.30 -7.09 -11.93
C PHE A 41 -1.48 -6.84 -10.98
N THR A 42 -1.66 -5.61 -10.51
CA THR A 42 -2.74 -5.26 -9.57
C THR A 42 -4.12 -5.39 -10.20
N LEU A 43 -4.26 -5.01 -11.48
CA LEU A 43 -5.47 -5.24 -12.27
C LEU A 43 -5.78 -6.73 -12.43
N ARG A 44 -4.77 -7.53 -12.80
CA ARG A 44 -4.92 -8.97 -13.06
C ARG A 44 -5.35 -9.76 -11.82
N TYR A 45 -4.92 -9.35 -10.63
CA TYR A 45 -5.16 -10.07 -9.38
C TYR A 45 -6.13 -9.37 -8.42
N GLY A 46 -6.78 -8.28 -8.84
CA GLY A 46 -7.73 -7.52 -8.02
C GLY A 46 -7.09 -6.96 -6.75
N VAL A 47 -5.85 -6.51 -6.83
CA VAL A 47 -5.10 -5.97 -5.67
C VAL A 47 -5.36 -4.47 -5.58
N ASP A 48 -6.46 -4.11 -4.91
CA ASP A 48 -6.99 -2.74 -4.88
C ASP A 48 -7.33 -2.24 -3.46
N ARG A 49 -7.13 -3.06 -2.43
CA ARG A 49 -7.39 -2.70 -1.03
C ARG A 49 -6.15 -2.13 -0.37
N LEU A 50 -6.19 -0.90 0.11
CA LEU A 50 -5.09 -0.32 0.89
C LEU A 50 -5.17 -0.86 2.31
N VAL A 51 -4.24 -1.73 2.69
CA VAL A 51 -4.28 -2.38 4.01
C VAL A 51 -3.21 -1.86 4.97
N TYR A 52 -2.21 -1.12 4.47
CA TYR A 52 -1.14 -0.55 5.28
C TYR A 52 -0.43 0.58 4.54
N PHE A 53 0.02 1.61 5.27
CA PHE A 53 0.98 2.60 4.77
C PHE A 53 1.85 3.21 5.88
N GLU A 54 3.04 3.68 5.51
CA GLU A 54 3.99 4.42 6.35
C GLU A 54 4.32 5.76 5.66
N VAL A 55 4.48 6.83 6.45
CA VAL A 55 4.83 8.18 5.95
C VAL A 55 6.30 8.48 6.22
N PHE A 56 6.98 9.07 5.25
CA PHE A 56 8.38 9.46 5.29
C PHE A 56 8.54 10.91 4.81
N ASP A 57 9.50 11.61 5.41
CA ASP A 57 9.95 12.95 5.01
C ASP A 57 11.06 12.90 3.94
N ASP A 58 11.73 11.76 3.81
CA ASP A 58 12.81 11.51 2.86
C ASP A 58 12.51 10.33 1.93
N ILE A 59 12.78 10.52 0.63
CA ILE A 59 12.53 9.51 -0.41
C ILE A 59 13.49 8.33 -0.31
N GLU A 60 14.75 8.55 0.10
CA GLU A 60 15.71 7.46 0.20
C GLU A 60 15.33 6.48 1.31
N ASN A 61 14.86 7.02 2.44
CA ASN A 61 14.28 6.24 3.54
C ASN A 61 13.07 5.42 3.09
N ALA A 62 12.13 6.04 2.35
CA ALA A 62 10.96 5.35 1.80
C ALA A 62 11.37 4.23 0.83
N ILE A 63 12.28 4.50 -0.11
CA ILE A 63 12.78 3.49 -1.07
C ILE A 63 13.50 2.33 -0.34
N ARG A 64 14.32 2.64 0.67
CA ARG A 64 15.01 1.61 1.46
C ARG A 64 14.02 0.74 2.22
N ARG A 65 12.98 1.35 2.79
CA ARG A 65 11.90 0.63 3.47
C ARG A 65 11.14 -0.27 2.52
N GLU A 66 10.76 0.23 1.33
CA GLU A 66 10.07 -0.53 0.30
C GLU A 66 10.90 -1.76 -0.14
N LYS A 67 12.19 -1.56 -0.44
CA LYS A 67 13.12 -2.65 -0.78
C LYS A 67 13.21 -3.70 0.34
N ARG A 68 13.23 -3.27 1.60
CA ARG A 68 13.25 -4.18 2.76
C ARG A 68 11.96 -4.99 2.84
N LEU A 69 10.80 -4.33 2.73
CA LEU A 69 9.49 -5.00 2.73
C LEU A 69 9.33 -5.98 1.55
N LYS A 70 9.84 -5.65 0.36
CA LYS A 70 9.83 -6.56 -0.79
C LYS A 70 10.61 -7.85 -0.51
N LYS A 71 11.75 -7.76 0.19
CA LYS A 71 12.60 -8.90 0.57
C LYS A 71 12.09 -9.70 1.76
N TRP A 72 11.18 -9.16 2.58
CA TRP A 72 10.67 -9.88 3.75
C TRP A 72 9.95 -11.18 3.38
N PRO A 73 10.03 -12.21 4.23
CA PRO A 73 9.10 -13.34 4.19
C PRO A 73 7.65 -12.84 4.22
N ARG A 74 6.76 -13.56 3.55
CA ARG A 74 5.34 -13.20 3.48
C ARG A 74 4.72 -13.07 4.88
N GLU A 75 5.03 -14.00 5.78
CA GLU A 75 4.56 -14.00 7.17
C GLU A 75 4.85 -12.70 7.92
N TRP A 76 6.00 -12.07 7.66
CA TRP A 76 6.37 -10.83 8.36
C TRP A 76 5.59 -9.64 7.83
N LYS A 77 5.26 -9.63 6.53
CA LYS A 77 4.40 -8.61 5.94
C LYS A 77 2.97 -8.75 6.45
N VAL A 78 2.48 -9.99 6.58
CA VAL A 78 1.16 -10.29 7.16
C VAL A 78 1.10 -9.81 8.61
N ARG A 79 2.09 -10.17 9.45
CA ARG A 79 2.16 -9.70 10.83
C ARG A 79 2.21 -8.17 10.92
N LEU A 80 2.95 -7.50 10.04
CA LEU A 80 3.00 -6.04 9.99
C LEU A 80 1.61 -5.46 9.69
N ILE A 81 0.89 -6.01 8.71
CA ILE A 81 -0.46 -5.57 8.40
C ILE A 81 -1.38 -5.79 9.61
N GLU A 82 -1.39 -7.00 10.16
CA GLU A 82 -2.31 -7.39 11.24
C GLU A 82 -2.06 -6.64 12.55
N GLN A 83 -0.82 -6.22 12.82
CA GLN A 83 -0.49 -5.38 13.98
C GLN A 83 -1.16 -4.00 13.92
N HIS A 84 -1.40 -3.47 12.72
CA HIS A 84 -1.98 -2.14 12.51
C HIS A 84 -3.44 -2.18 12.02
N ASN A 85 -3.82 -3.25 11.34
CA ASN A 85 -5.08 -3.41 10.63
C ASN A 85 -5.46 -4.91 10.60
N PRO A 86 -5.91 -5.48 11.74
CA PRO A 86 -6.12 -6.92 11.93
C PRO A 86 -7.13 -7.52 10.95
N ASP A 87 -8.17 -6.76 10.60
CA ASP A 87 -9.22 -7.20 9.68
C ASP A 87 -8.90 -6.88 8.20
N TRP A 88 -7.73 -6.28 7.95
CA TRP A 88 -7.31 -5.80 6.63
C TRP A 88 -8.40 -4.92 6.01
N ASN A 89 -8.92 -3.98 6.79
CA ASN A 89 -9.87 -2.99 6.32
C ASN A 89 -9.23 -2.14 5.22
N ASP A 90 -10.05 -1.66 4.29
CA ASP A 90 -9.57 -0.72 3.28
C ASP A 90 -9.39 0.65 3.92
N LEU A 91 -8.15 1.11 4.04
CA LEU A 91 -7.80 2.39 4.66
C LEU A 91 -8.00 3.57 3.71
N TYR A 92 -8.29 3.32 2.42
CA TYR A 92 -8.44 4.37 1.42
C TYR A 92 -9.53 5.42 1.76
N PRO A 93 -10.75 5.04 2.20
CA PRO A 93 -11.79 6.02 2.55
C PRO A 93 -11.39 6.96 3.70
N GLU A 94 -10.50 6.52 4.59
CA GLU A 94 -10.04 7.32 5.74
C GLU A 94 -9.07 8.45 5.31
N ILE A 95 -8.37 8.27 4.18
CA ILE A 95 -7.36 9.22 3.70
C ILE A 95 -7.82 10.04 2.49
N ALA A 96 -8.77 9.54 1.70
CA ALA A 96 -9.30 10.21 0.53
C ALA A 96 -10.56 11.04 0.84
N GLY A 97 -11.16 10.85 2.02
CA GLY A 97 -12.52 11.32 2.33
C GLY A 97 -13.59 10.42 1.72
N PRO A 98 -14.88 10.61 2.07
CA PRO A 98 -15.96 9.91 1.40
C PRO A 98 -15.96 10.24 -0.10
N PRO A 99 -16.39 9.31 -0.97
CA PRO A 99 -16.58 9.59 -2.39
C PRO A 99 -17.56 10.75 -2.62
#